data_AF-A0AA41RY73-F1
#
_entry.id   AF-A0AA41RY73-F1
#
_cell.length_a   1.000
_cell.length_b   1.000
_cell.length_c   1.000
_cell.angle_alpha   90.00
_cell.angle_beta   90.00
_cell.angle_gamma   90.00
#
_symmetry.space_group_name_H-M   'P 1'
#
loop_
_entity.id
_entity.type
_entity.pdbx_description
1 polymer ?
#
loop_
_entity_poly.entity_id
_entity_poly.type
_entity_poly.pdbx_seq_one_letter_code
_entity_poly.pdbx_strand_id
1 'polypeptide(L)'
;LLEHTLSLPADSSFPHDFVVKFNEEIHNILRDQRFKAILTKLSDADSSVNNLLSFLFRAISCMDTKTGFLSVKNFETASKSIHRQPKLESLQGCSILELYLLMCMKKLEATEQNSYNFNSVMKEYKEIQEAIKTSDNYERDRCFTAFEHLEQRGLISFEDVRGMNLSLQFRPVKLLVSSYQLQESLKSRTAEIPENTKLHLGYLMVLLYTLLLSYMALDYVLLLKMKKLVILQT
;
A
#
# COMPACT_ATOMS: atom_id res chain seq x y z
N LEU A 1 -26.37 16.28 9.66
CA LEU A 1 -24.97 16.46 10.09
C LEU A 1 -24.19 17.25 9.04
N LEU A 2 -23.75 16.64 7.94
CA LEU A 2 -22.91 17.29 6.91
C LEU A 2 -23.35 18.69 6.47
N GLU A 3 -24.64 18.88 6.18
CA GLU A 3 -25.22 20.18 5.84
C GLU A 3 -24.97 21.24 6.92
N HIS A 4 -25.35 20.94 8.17
CA HIS A 4 -25.08 21.80 9.33
C HIS A 4 -23.58 21.99 9.62
N THR A 5 -22.71 21.05 9.23
CA THR A 5 -21.26 21.17 9.42
C THR A 5 -20.58 22.02 8.34
N LEU A 6 -21.14 22.05 7.12
CA LEU A 6 -20.54 22.73 5.98
C LEU A 6 -21.18 24.09 5.67
N SER A 7 -22.47 24.28 5.90
CA SER A 7 -23.18 25.53 5.64
C SER A 7 -22.79 26.65 6.61
N LEU A 8 -22.77 27.88 6.11
CA LEU A 8 -22.56 29.09 6.91
C LEU A 8 -23.88 29.49 7.62
N PRO A 9 -23.81 29.93 8.89
CA PRO A 9 -25.00 30.33 9.62
C PRO A 9 -25.48 31.73 9.18
N ALA A 10 -26.80 31.95 9.25
CA ALA A 10 -27.45 33.13 8.68
C ALA A 10 -27.13 34.45 9.42
N ASP A 11 -26.69 34.34 10.67
CA ASP A 11 -26.23 35.41 11.57
C ASP A 11 -24.69 35.60 11.53
N SER A 12 -24.00 34.95 10.58
CA SER A 12 -22.56 35.15 10.39
C SER A 12 -22.21 36.58 9.94
N SER A 13 -20.97 36.99 10.21
CA SER A 13 -20.42 38.29 9.79
C SER A 13 -20.12 38.42 8.28
N PHE A 14 -20.58 37.47 7.47
CA PHE A 14 -20.36 37.47 6.01
C PHE A 14 -21.49 38.21 5.28
N PRO A 15 -21.24 38.75 4.06
CA PRO A 15 -22.30 39.35 3.25
C PRO A 15 -23.45 38.37 2.99
N HIS A 16 -24.69 38.81 3.15
CA HIS A 16 -25.87 37.93 3.04
C HIS A 16 -25.92 37.16 1.71
N ASP A 17 -25.69 37.84 0.58
CA ASP A 17 -25.67 37.24 -0.76
C ASP A 17 -24.59 36.15 -0.90
N PHE A 18 -23.45 36.31 -0.20
CA PHE A 18 -22.40 35.29 -0.15
C PHE A 18 -22.83 34.08 0.67
N VAL A 19 -23.46 34.28 1.84
CA VAL A 19 -23.98 33.19 2.68
C VAL A 19 -25.04 32.37 1.94
N VAL A 20 -25.99 33.04 1.27
CA VAL A 20 -27.03 32.39 0.47
C VAL A 20 -26.40 31.55 -0.66
N LYS A 21 -25.52 32.15 -1.46
CA LYS A 21 -24.86 31.47 -2.58
C LYS A 21 -23.96 30.32 -2.12
N PHE A 22 -23.23 30.50 -1.02
CA PHE A 22 -22.36 29.46 -0.47
C PHE A 22 -23.17 28.26 -0.01
N ASN A 23 -24.27 28.48 0.71
CA ASN A 23 -25.15 27.40 1.16
C ASN A 23 -25.86 26.69 -0.02
N GLU A 24 -26.22 27.43 -1.08
CA GLU A 24 -26.72 26.82 -2.32
C GLU A 24 -25.69 25.86 -2.96
N GLU A 25 -24.42 26.26 -3.06
CA GLU A 25 -23.35 25.38 -3.55
C GLU A 25 -23.14 24.15 -2.64
N ILE A 26 -23.23 24.30 -1.32
CA ILE A 26 -23.22 23.15 -0.39
C ILE A 26 -24.37 22.19 -0.69
N HIS A 27 -25.62 22.69 -0.82
CA HIS A 27 -26.76 21.83 -1.16
C HIS A 27 -26.59 21.13 -2.52
N ASN A 28 -25.99 21.78 -3.51
CA ASN A 28 -25.68 21.18 -4.80
C ASN A 28 -24.65 20.03 -4.67
N ILE A 29 -23.59 20.24 -3.89
CA ILE A 29 -22.57 19.21 -3.60
C ILE A 29 -23.19 18.02 -2.86
N LEU A 30 -24.03 18.25 -1.84
CA LEU A 30 -24.70 17.18 -1.09
C LEU A 30 -25.67 16.35 -1.97
N ARG A 31 -26.15 16.91 -3.08
CA ARG A 31 -27.00 16.21 -4.06
C ARG A 31 -26.19 15.42 -5.10
N ASP A 32 -24.95 15.81 -5.38
CA ASP A 32 -24.08 15.20 -6.41
C ASP A 32 -23.77 13.71 -6.12
N GLN A 33 -23.89 12.88 -7.15
CA GLN A 33 -23.72 11.42 -7.03
C GLN A 33 -22.25 11.00 -6.81
N ARG A 34 -21.28 11.77 -7.32
CA ARG A 34 -19.84 11.54 -7.11
C ARG A 34 -19.48 11.81 -5.65
N PHE A 35 -20.01 12.90 -5.08
CA PHE A 35 -19.83 13.21 -3.66
C PHE A 35 -20.44 12.12 -2.77
N LYS A 36 -21.66 11.66 -3.07
CA LYS A 36 -22.27 10.51 -2.38
C LYS A 36 -21.42 9.25 -2.48
N ALA A 37 -20.91 8.90 -3.67
CA ALA A 37 -20.04 7.75 -3.85
C ALA A 37 -18.70 7.86 -3.09
N ILE A 38 -18.16 9.08 -2.91
CA ILE A 38 -16.99 9.32 -2.05
C ILE A 38 -17.35 9.07 -0.57
N LEU A 39 -18.50 9.56 -0.10
CA LEU A 39 -18.96 9.33 1.28
C LEU A 39 -19.23 7.86 1.57
N THR A 40 -19.83 7.12 0.64
CA THR A 40 -20.03 5.66 0.78
C THR A 40 -18.68 4.98 0.97
N LYS A 41 -17.72 5.19 0.07
CA LYS A 41 -16.36 4.61 0.19
C LYS A 41 -15.65 4.99 1.49
N LEU A 42 -15.81 6.24 1.94
CA LEU A 42 -15.23 6.71 3.20
C LEU A 42 -15.83 5.97 4.40
N SER A 43 -17.17 5.83 4.43
CA SER A 43 -17.90 5.14 5.49
C SER A 43 -17.72 3.62 5.48
N ASP A 44 -17.51 3.02 4.30
CA ASP A 44 -17.21 1.58 4.15
C ASP A 44 -15.82 1.25 4.71
N ALA A 45 -14.87 2.21 4.65
CA ALA A 45 -13.52 2.06 5.17
C ALA A 45 -13.43 2.37 6.68
N ASP A 46 -14.02 3.49 7.12
CA ASP A 46 -14.11 3.88 8.54
C ASP A 46 -15.29 4.85 8.72
N SER A 47 -16.34 4.40 9.41
CA SER A 47 -17.57 5.16 9.68
C SER A 47 -17.47 6.11 10.88
N SER A 48 -16.29 6.27 11.48
CA SER A 48 -16.09 7.17 12.63
C SER A 48 -16.25 8.64 12.26
N VAL A 49 -16.77 9.42 13.22
CA VAL A 49 -16.90 10.88 13.09
C VAL A 49 -15.53 11.54 12.91
N ASN A 50 -14.47 10.99 13.49
CA ASN A 50 -13.10 11.49 13.35
C ASN A 50 -12.57 11.35 11.92
N ASN A 51 -12.84 10.23 11.24
CA ASN A 51 -12.50 10.06 9.83
C ASN A 51 -13.28 11.05 8.95
N LEU A 52 -14.58 11.21 9.20
CA LEU A 52 -15.41 12.18 8.49
C LEU A 52 -14.90 13.62 8.66
N LEU A 53 -14.64 14.06 9.90
CA LEU A 53 -14.10 15.41 10.18
C LEU A 53 -12.73 15.62 9.53
N SER A 54 -11.85 14.61 9.58
CA SER A 54 -10.54 14.65 8.93
C SER A 54 -10.66 14.79 7.41
N PHE A 55 -11.66 14.15 6.79
CA PHE A 55 -11.96 14.29 5.37
C PHE A 55 -12.51 15.67 5.00
N LEU A 56 -13.47 16.18 5.77
CA LEU A 56 -14.02 17.53 5.55
C LEU A 56 -12.94 18.61 5.69
N PHE A 57 -12.10 18.53 6.72
CA PHE A 57 -11.00 19.46 6.94
C PHE A 57 -10.01 19.48 5.76
N ARG A 58 -9.70 18.31 5.18
CA ARG A 58 -8.85 18.21 3.99
C ARG A 58 -9.51 18.80 2.74
N ALA A 59 -10.81 18.59 2.55
CA ALA A 59 -11.55 19.19 1.44
C ALA A 59 -11.57 20.73 1.53
N ILE A 60 -11.79 21.27 2.74
CA ILE A 60 -11.72 22.72 3.03
C ILE A 60 -10.29 23.25 2.82
N SER A 61 -9.27 22.51 3.24
CA SER A 61 -7.85 22.87 3.01
C SER A 61 -7.46 22.90 1.53
N CYS A 62 -8.22 22.22 0.66
CA CYS A 62 -8.05 22.25 -0.80
C CYS A 62 -8.97 23.25 -1.50
N MET A 63 -9.74 24.07 -0.77
CA MET A 63 -10.66 25.08 -1.35
C MET A 63 -9.89 26.14 -2.15
N ASP A 64 -10.49 26.65 -3.23
CA ASP A 64 -9.88 27.74 -4.00
C ASP A 64 -10.01 29.06 -3.23
N THR A 65 -8.86 29.62 -2.82
CA THR A 65 -8.79 30.86 -2.07
C THR A 65 -9.18 32.10 -2.88
N LYS A 66 -9.29 31.99 -4.22
CA LYS A 66 -9.73 33.11 -5.08
C LYS A 66 -11.24 33.26 -5.12
N THR A 67 -11.97 32.15 -5.07
CA THR A 67 -13.44 32.13 -5.14
C THR A 67 -14.08 31.98 -3.77
N GLY A 68 -13.43 31.28 -2.83
CA GLY A 68 -13.96 31.04 -1.48
C GLY A 68 -15.10 30.02 -1.41
N PHE A 69 -15.35 29.29 -2.49
CA PHE A 69 -16.40 28.27 -2.57
C PHE A 69 -15.82 26.86 -2.60
N LEU A 70 -16.50 25.92 -1.94
CA LEU A 70 -16.25 24.50 -2.10
C LEU A 70 -16.85 23.99 -3.42
N SER A 71 -16.28 22.91 -3.94
CA SER A 71 -16.74 22.18 -5.11
C SER A 71 -16.49 20.68 -4.93
N VAL A 72 -17.19 19.85 -5.71
CA VAL A 72 -17.00 18.38 -5.72
C VAL A 72 -15.53 17.99 -5.96
N LYS A 73 -14.79 18.78 -6.75
CA LYS A 73 -13.35 18.55 -7.04
C LYS A 73 -12.45 18.67 -5.79
N ASN A 74 -12.82 19.49 -4.81
CA ASN A 74 -12.06 19.60 -3.56
C ASN A 74 -12.23 18.30 -2.74
N PHE A 75 -13.44 17.72 -2.72
CA PHE A 75 -13.72 16.43 -2.10
C PHE A 75 -13.09 15.24 -2.85
N GLU A 76 -13.06 15.25 -4.18
CA GLU A 76 -12.32 14.27 -4.99
C GLU A 76 -10.80 14.32 -4.68
N THR A 77 -10.23 15.51 -4.53
CA THR A 77 -8.83 15.72 -4.13
C THR A 77 -8.56 15.24 -2.71
N ALA A 78 -9.42 15.61 -1.76
CA ALA A 78 -9.32 15.17 -0.37
C ALA A 78 -9.41 13.65 -0.23
N SER A 79 -10.32 13.01 -0.97
CA SER A 79 -10.47 11.55 -1.03
C SER A 79 -9.17 10.88 -1.49
N LYS A 80 -8.57 11.35 -2.58
CA LYS A 80 -7.25 10.85 -3.04
C LYS A 80 -6.15 11.05 -1.98
N SER A 81 -6.20 12.15 -1.21
CA SER A 81 -5.21 12.45 -0.16
C SER A 81 -5.30 11.55 1.09
N ILE A 82 -6.48 10.98 1.37
CA ILE A 82 -6.73 10.10 2.52
C ILE A 82 -6.44 8.65 2.16
N HIS A 83 -6.76 8.26 0.92
CA HIS A 83 -6.36 6.98 0.35
C HIS A 83 -4.90 6.97 -0.12
N ARG A 84 -4.08 7.97 0.25
CA ARG A 84 -2.62 7.88 0.12
C ARG A 84 -2.13 6.70 0.93
N GLN A 85 -1.67 5.67 0.24
CA GLN A 85 -0.91 4.58 0.84
C GLN A 85 0.58 4.95 0.72
N PRO A 86 1.24 5.47 1.78
CA PRO A 86 2.60 6.00 1.64
C PRO A 86 3.60 4.92 1.22
N LYS A 87 3.34 3.68 1.65
CA LYS A 87 4.10 2.49 1.21
C LYS A 87 3.94 2.19 -0.28
N LEU A 88 2.77 2.42 -0.86
CA LEU A 88 2.54 2.26 -2.30
C LEU A 88 3.23 3.38 -3.10
N GLU A 89 3.18 4.62 -2.61
CA GLU A 89 3.94 5.75 -3.18
C GLU A 89 5.47 5.48 -3.11
N SER A 90 5.98 4.95 -1.98
CA SER A 90 7.39 4.52 -1.85
C SER A 90 7.76 3.36 -2.79
N LEU A 91 6.86 2.38 -2.99
CA LEU A 91 7.05 1.30 -3.97
C LEU A 91 7.10 1.82 -5.42
N GLN A 92 6.29 2.83 -5.76
CA GLN A 92 6.38 3.54 -7.05
C GLN A 92 7.72 4.30 -7.22
N GLY A 93 8.47 4.54 -6.13
CA GLY A 93 9.83 5.09 -6.18
C GLY A 93 10.94 4.05 -6.34
N CYS A 94 10.66 2.74 -6.28
CA CYS A 94 11.69 1.69 -6.29
C CYS A 94 12.33 1.48 -7.67
N SER A 95 13.63 1.22 -7.66
CA SER A 95 14.40 0.67 -8.77
C SER A 95 14.09 -0.82 -9.00
N ILE A 96 14.50 -1.34 -10.17
CA ILE A 96 14.36 -2.76 -10.52
C ILE A 96 15.06 -3.67 -9.49
N LEU A 97 16.24 -3.27 -9.01
CA LEU A 97 16.99 -4.02 -7.99
C LEU A 97 16.24 -4.04 -6.64
N GLU A 98 15.75 -2.90 -6.17
CA GLU A 98 14.92 -2.83 -4.95
C GLU A 98 13.68 -3.75 -5.07
N LEU A 99 13.02 -3.76 -6.23
CA LEU A 99 11.88 -4.66 -6.49
C LEU A 99 12.29 -6.14 -6.45
N TYR A 100 13.41 -6.54 -7.06
CA TYR A 100 13.91 -7.92 -6.95
C TYR A 100 14.15 -8.32 -5.49
N LEU A 101 14.79 -7.47 -4.69
CA LEU A 101 15.06 -7.75 -3.27
C LEU A 101 13.78 -7.90 -2.46
N LEU A 102 12.78 -7.02 -2.66
CA LEU A 102 11.46 -7.14 -2.02
C LEU A 102 10.75 -8.46 -2.39
N MET A 103 10.87 -8.92 -3.64
CA MET A 103 10.30 -10.20 -4.06
C MET A 103 11.01 -11.40 -3.43
N CYS A 104 12.34 -11.34 -3.29
CA CYS A 104 13.12 -12.36 -2.59
C CYS A 104 12.67 -12.47 -1.11
N MET A 105 12.56 -11.34 -0.42
CA MET A 105 12.03 -11.28 0.95
C MET A 105 10.61 -11.84 1.04
N LYS A 106 9.74 -11.54 0.07
CA LYS A 106 8.37 -12.04 0.06
C LYS A 106 8.29 -13.56 -0.14
N LYS A 107 9.23 -14.14 -0.89
CA LYS A 107 9.37 -15.60 -1.01
C LYS A 107 9.86 -16.21 0.32
N LEU A 108 10.84 -15.58 0.98
CA LEU A 108 11.36 -16.06 2.27
C LEU A 108 10.28 -16.08 3.36
N GLU A 109 9.43 -15.05 3.43
CA GLU A 109 8.25 -15.02 4.31
C GLU A 109 7.24 -16.13 4.01
N ALA A 110 7.03 -16.47 2.73
CA ALA A 110 6.14 -17.55 2.31
C ALA A 110 6.73 -18.96 2.54
N THR A 111 8.02 -19.07 2.86
CA THR A 111 8.69 -20.35 3.19
C THR A 111 8.87 -20.56 4.70
N GLU A 112 8.10 -19.85 5.53
CA GLU A 112 8.12 -19.93 7.01
C GLU A 112 9.50 -19.67 7.66
N GLN A 113 10.37 -18.89 7.01
CA GLN A 113 11.55 -18.36 7.69
C GLN A 113 11.14 -17.29 8.71
N ASN A 114 10.89 -17.72 9.95
CA ASN A 114 10.50 -16.89 11.10
C ASN A 114 11.41 -15.68 11.37
N SER A 115 12.63 -15.64 10.82
CA SER A 115 13.42 -14.42 10.63
C SER A 115 14.41 -14.62 9.49
N TYR A 116 14.63 -13.60 8.67
CA TYR A 116 15.61 -13.59 7.60
C TYR A 116 16.45 -12.31 7.64
N ASN A 117 17.63 -12.32 7.00
CA ASN A 117 18.53 -11.16 6.91
C ASN A 117 19.07 -11.00 5.49
N PHE A 118 19.91 -9.99 5.26
CA PHE A 118 20.49 -9.72 3.93
C PHE A 118 21.20 -10.94 3.32
N ASN A 119 21.83 -11.81 4.12
CA ASN A 119 22.46 -13.01 3.58
C ASN A 119 21.44 -14.01 3.02
N SER A 120 20.31 -14.21 3.69
CA SER A 120 19.20 -15.03 3.18
C SER A 120 18.64 -14.44 1.88
N VAL A 121 18.42 -13.12 1.85
CA VAL A 121 17.93 -12.40 0.66
C VAL A 121 18.90 -12.52 -0.52
N MET A 122 20.21 -12.41 -0.27
CA MET A 122 21.23 -12.57 -1.32
C MET A 122 21.37 -14.01 -1.83
N LYS A 123 21.11 -15.02 -1.00
CA LYS A 123 21.05 -16.42 -1.44
C LYS A 123 19.89 -16.62 -2.39
N GLU A 124 18.70 -16.18 -2.00
CA GLU A 124 17.48 -16.23 -2.81
C GLU A 124 17.64 -15.46 -4.13
N TYR A 125 18.17 -14.23 -4.09
CA TYR A 125 18.46 -13.45 -5.29
C TYR A 125 19.39 -14.19 -6.27
N LYS A 126 20.45 -14.86 -5.78
CA LYS A 126 21.35 -15.65 -6.62
C LYS A 126 20.66 -16.87 -7.25
N GLU A 127 19.90 -17.64 -6.47
CA GLU A 127 19.15 -18.80 -6.97
C GLU A 127 18.19 -18.39 -8.11
N ILE A 128 17.53 -17.23 -7.97
CA ILE A 128 16.68 -16.63 -9.01
C ILE A 128 17.50 -16.24 -10.26
N GLN A 129 18.64 -15.57 -10.08
CA GLN A 129 19.49 -15.16 -11.21
C GLN A 129 20.08 -16.36 -11.97
N GLU A 130 20.48 -17.42 -11.27
CA GLU A 130 20.98 -18.66 -11.86
C GLU A 130 19.90 -19.42 -12.64
N ALA A 131 18.66 -19.45 -12.12
CA ALA A 131 17.52 -20.09 -12.77
C ALA A 131 17.06 -19.36 -14.05
N ILE A 132 17.05 -18.02 -14.04
CA ILE A 132 16.49 -17.21 -15.13
C ILE A 132 17.57 -16.74 -16.13
N LYS A 133 18.86 -16.75 -15.73
CA LYS A 133 20.03 -16.37 -16.56
C LYS A 133 19.92 -14.97 -17.18
N THR A 134 19.67 -13.97 -16.34
CA THR A 134 19.46 -12.58 -16.79
C THR A 134 20.79 -11.84 -17.03
N SER A 135 20.75 -10.77 -17.83
CA SER A 135 21.85 -9.81 -17.96
C SER A 135 22.07 -8.97 -16.70
N ASP A 136 21.05 -8.85 -15.85
CA ASP A 136 20.93 -7.85 -14.79
C ASP A 136 21.35 -8.44 -13.43
N ASN A 137 22.52 -9.10 -13.42
CA ASN A 137 23.11 -9.68 -12.22
C ASN A 137 23.91 -8.61 -11.47
N TYR A 138 23.34 -8.11 -10.37
CA TYR A 138 23.93 -7.05 -9.57
C TYR A 138 24.91 -7.61 -8.53
N GLU A 139 26.04 -6.93 -8.38
CA GLU A 139 27.04 -7.25 -7.36
C GLU A 139 26.48 -7.09 -5.94
N ARG A 140 27.01 -7.89 -5.00
CA ARG A 140 26.54 -7.94 -3.61
C ARG A 140 26.48 -6.57 -2.94
N ASP A 141 27.48 -5.72 -3.16
CA ASP A 141 27.56 -4.41 -2.51
C ASP A 141 26.48 -3.46 -3.04
N ARG A 142 26.16 -3.53 -4.34
CA ARG A 142 25.03 -2.78 -4.93
C ARG A 142 23.68 -3.28 -4.39
N CYS A 143 23.54 -4.58 -4.20
CA CYS A 143 22.37 -5.16 -3.54
C CYS A 143 22.28 -4.73 -2.07
N PHE A 144 23.40 -4.57 -1.38
CA PHE A 144 23.44 -4.11 0.01
C PHE A 144 23.02 -2.64 0.13
N THR A 145 23.54 -1.75 -0.73
CA THR A 145 23.07 -0.35 -0.79
C THR A 145 21.57 -0.27 -1.11
N ALA A 146 21.06 -1.09 -2.04
CA ALA A 146 19.63 -1.16 -2.32
C ALA A 146 18.80 -1.67 -1.12
N PHE A 147 19.34 -2.62 -0.35
CA PHE A 147 18.72 -3.10 0.89
C PHE A 147 18.66 -2.00 1.97
N GLU A 148 19.71 -1.20 2.12
CA GLU A 148 19.72 -0.03 3.01
C GLU A 148 18.71 1.03 2.57
N HIS A 149 18.57 1.29 1.26
CA HIS A 149 17.57 2.21 0.73
C HIS A 149 16.13 1.75 1.01
N LEU A 150 15.84 0.44 0.97
CA LEU A 150 14.53 -0.11 1.33
C LEU A 150 14.16 0.15 2.80
N GLU A 151 15.16 0.13 3.70
CA GLU A 151 14.98 0.39 5.12
C GLU A 151 14.73 1.89 5.38
N GLN A 152 15.56 2.76 4.79
CA GLN A 152 15.40 4.22 4.83
C GLN A 152 14.03 4.69 4.30
N ARG A 153 13.44 3.93 3.36
CA ARG A 153 12.11 4.18 2.78
C ARG A 153 10.94 3.61 3.60
N GLY A 154 11.21 2.91 4.70
CA GLY A 154 10.19 2.25 5.53
C GLY A 154 9.45 1.11 4.82
N LEU A 155 10.10 0.47 3.84
CA LEU A 155 9.57 -0.70 3.12
C LEU A 155 9.95 -2.02 3.80
N ILE A 156 11.06 -2.01 4.55
CA ILE A 156 11.49 -3.05 5.48
C ILE A 156 11.81 -2.43 6.84
N SER A 157 11.94 -3.26 7.88
CA SER A 157 12.45 -2.84 9.19
C SER A 157 13.26 -3.95 9.84
N PHE A 158 14.32 -3.59 10.57
CA PHE A 158 14.98 -4.50 11.49
C PHE A 158 14.06 -4.90 12.65
N GLU A 159 14.13 -6.17 13.06
CA GLU A 159 13.30 -6.70 14.15
C GLU A 159 13.95 -6.57 15.54
N ASP A 160 15.26 -6.31 15.59
CA ASP A 160 16.03 -6.21 16.82
C ASP A 160 16.13 -4.76 17.33
N VAL A 161 15.35 -4.45 18.37
CA VAL A 161 15.41 -3.18 19.13
C VAL A 161 16.80 -2.93 19.77
N ARG A 162 17.66 -3.97 19.85
CA ARG A 162 18.98 -3.96 20.51
C ARG A 162 20.16 -4.14 19.55
N GLY A 163 19.96 -3.96 18.24
CA GLY A 163 20.91 -4.28 17.17
C GLY A 163 22.20 -3.45 17.06
N MET A 164 22.67 -2.79 18.13
CA MET A 164 23.83 -1.88 18.10
C MET A 164 25.18 -2.58 17.83
N ASN A 165 25.27 -3.89 18.04
CA ASN A 165 26.54 -4.65 18.00
C ASN A 165 26.63 -5.65 16.83
N LEU A 166 25.63 -5.73 15.95
CA LEU A 166 25.65 -6.62 14.78
C LEU A 166 25.73 -5.80 13.49
N SER A 167 26.63 -6.19 12.58
CA SER A 167 26.65 -5.63 11.22
C SER A 167 25.30 -5.87 10.55
N LEU A 168 24.77 -4.84 9.88
CA LEU A 168 23.41 -4.79 9.32
C LEU A 168 23.07 -6.04 8.46
N GLN A 169 24.05 -6.59 7.74
CA GLN A 169 23.85 -7.77 6.90
C GLN A 169 23.40 -9.04 7.66
N PHE A 170 23.63 -9.11 8.97
CA PHE A 170 23.22 -10.24 9.83
C PHE A 170 21.95 -9.98 10.63
N ARG A 171 21.51 -8.71 10.75
CA ARG A 171 20.34 -8.34 11.56
C ARG A 171 19.05 -8.87 10.94
N PRO A 172 18.11 -9.43 11.74
CA PRO A 172 16.84 -9.91 11.24
C PRO A 172 15.98 -8.74 10.74
N VAL A 173 15.30 -8.94 9.61
CA VAL A 173 14.39 -7.96 9.01
C VAL A 173 13.05 -8.60 8.65
N LYS A 174 12.03 -7.74 8.55
CA LYS A 174 10.70 -8.07 8.02
C LYS A 174 10.27 -7.07 6.96
N LEU A 175 9.40 -7.49 6.04
CA LEU A 175 8.74 -6.58 5.11
C LEU A 175 7.67 -5.77 5.84
N LEU A 176 7.58 -4.49 5.51
CA LEU A 176 6.49 -3.62 5.93
C LEU A 176 5.41 -3.49 4.84
N VAL A 177 5.61 -4.10 3.67
CA VAL A 177 4.68 -4.07 2.52
C VAL A 177 3.87 -5.36 2.40
N SER A 178 2.59 -5.22 2.06
CA SER A 178 1.71 -6.36 1.80
C SER A 178 1.90 -6.93 0.38
N SER A 179 1.51 -8.19 0.18
CA SER A 179 1.47 -8.83 -1.15
C SER A 179 0.64 -8.02 -2.15
N TYR A 180 -0.47 -7.42 -1.70
CA TYR A 180 -1.34 -6.57 -2.52
C TYR A 180 -0.60 -5.31 -3.02
N GLN A 181 0.08 -4.60 -2.13
CA GLN A 181 0.84 -3.38 -2.48
C GLN A 181 2.00 -3.68 -3.45
N LEU A 182 2.72 -4.78 -3.24
CA LEU A 182 3.73 -5.25 -4.19
C LEU A 182 3.12 -5.54 -5.57
N GLN A 183 2.02 -6.29 -5.63
CA GLN A 183 1.33 -6.59 -6.89
C GLN A 183 0.78 -5.35 -7.59
N GLU A 184 0.19 -4.40 -6.86
CA GLU A 184 -0.37 -3.16 -7.39
C GLU A 184 0.72 -2.25 -7.96
N SER A 185 1.83 -2.08 -7.23
CA SER A 185 2.98 -1.30 -7.70
C SER A 185 3.59 -1.89 -8.98
N LEU A 186 3.80 -3.21 -9.04
CA LEU A 186 4.29 -3.90 -10.23
C LEU A 186 3.33 -3.74 -11.41
N LYS A 187 2.01 -3.90 -11.20
CA LYS A 187 1.00 -3.67 -12.25
C LYS A 187 1.08 -2.26 -12.82
N SER A 188 1.16 -1.23 -11.99
CA SER A 188 1.32 0.17 -12.45
C SER A 188 2.62 0.41 -13.22
N ARG A 189 3.72 -0.26 -12.85
CA ARG A 189 5.04 -0.15 -13.49
C ARG A 189 5.22 -1.02 -14.75
N THR A 190 4.25 -1.87 -15.12
CA THR A 190 4.36 -2.80 -16.28
C THR A 190 4.65 -2.09 -17.62
N ALA A 191 4.37 -0.79 -17.76
CA ALA A 191 4.73 -0.04 -18.97
C ALA A 191 6.23 0.32 -19.02
N GLU A 192 6.81 0.74 -17.89
CA GLU A 192 8.13 1.38 -17.78
C GLU A 192 9.32 0.41 -17.65
N ILE A 193 9.06 -0.79 -17.13
CA ILE A 193 10.07 -1.84 -16.92
C ILE A 193 10.56 -2.39 -18.28
N PRO A 194 11.84 -2.73 -18.50
CA PRO A 194 12.29 -3.38 -19.75
C PRO A 194 11.62 -4.74 -19.97
N GLU A 195 11.34 -5.12 -21.22
CA GLU A 195 10.49 -6.28 -21.54
C GLU A 195 11.03 -7.61 -20.97
N ASN A 196 12.36 -7.84 -21.03
CA ASN A 196 13.01 -8.98 -20.38
C ASN A 196 12.75 -8.97 -18.86
N THR A 197 12.93 -7.82 -18.21
CA THR A 197 12.67 -7.63 -16.78
C THR A 197 11.18 -7.80 -16.43
N LYS A 198 10.24 -7.44 -17.31
CA LYS A 198 8.79 -7.72 -17.13
C LYS A 198 8.55 -9.23 -17.08
N LEU A 199 9.19 -9.99 -17.97
CA LEU A 199 9.07 -11.45 -18.00
C LEU A 199 9.61 -12.06 -16.70
N HIS A 200 10.73 -11.55 -16.17
CA HIS A 200 11.32 -12.03 -14.92
C HIS A 200 10.48 -11.70 -13.68
N LEU A 201 10.01 -10.45 -13.53
CA LEU A 201 9.13 -10.05 -12.44
C LEU A 201 7.75 -10.71 -12.55
N GLY A 202 7.26 -10.95 -13.76
CA GLY A 202 6.07 -11.75 -14.04
C GLY A 202 6.25 -13.22 -13.63
N TYR A 203 7.38 -13.84 -13.96
CA TYR A 203 7.72 -15.21 -13.56
C TYR A 203 7.86 -15.33 -12.03
N LEU A 204 8.50 -14.36 -11.37
CA LEU A 204 8.59 -14.28 -9.91
C LEU A 204 7.22 -14.04 -9.25
N MET A 205 6.35 -13.24 -9.86
CA MET A 205 4.96 -13.07 -9.42
C MET A 205 4.19 -14.39 -9.54
N VAL A 206 4.34 -15.11 -10.65
CA VAL A 206 3.73 -16.43 -10.85
C VAL A 206 4.28 -17.45 -9.85
N LEU A 207 5.59 -17.48 -9.58
CA LEU A 207 6.19 -18.31 -8.54
C LEU A 207 5.66 -17.98 -7.14
N LEU A 208 5.54 -16.70 -6.77
CA LEU A 208 4.91 -16.31 -5.51
C LEU A 208 3.44 -16.74 -5.44
N TYR A 209 2.69 -16.61 -6.55
CA TYR A 209 1.30 -17.06 -6.63
C TYR A 209 1.16 -18.59 -6.56
N THR A 210 2.04 -19.36 -7.20
CA THR A 210 1.98 -20.84 -7.16
C THR A 210 2.46 -21.38 -5.82
N LEU A 211 3.44 -20.75 -5.17
CA LEU A 211 3.83 -21.05 -3.79
C LEU A 211 2.70 -20.72 -2.80
N LEU A 212 2.04 -19.56 -2.93
CA LEU A 212 0.87 -19.22 -2.12
C LEU A 212 -0.30 -20.19 -2.35
N LEU A 213 -0.61 -20.53 -3.61
CA LEU A 213 -1.66 -21.49 -3.94
C LEU A 213 -1.35 -22.90 -3.44
N SER A 214 -0.08 -23.34 -3.48
CA SER A 214 0.31 -24.66 -2.96
C SER A 214 0.24 -24.71 -1.43
N TYR A 215 0.58 -23.63 -0.74
CA TYR A 215 0.37 -23.48 0.72
C TYR A 215 -1.12 -23.52 1.08
N MET A 216 -1.95 -22.69 0.45
CA MET A 216 -3.40 -22.66 0.69
C MET A 216 -4.06 -24.02 0.40
N ALA A 217 -3.57 -24.75 -0.60
CA ALA A 217 -4.00 -26.12 -0.88
C ALA A 217 -3.55 -27.12 0.20
N LEU A 218 -2.33 -27.00 0.73
CA LEU A 218 -1.82 -27.81 1.84
C LEU A 218 -2.65 -27.59 3.11
N ASP A 219 -2.89 -26.33 3.48
CA ASP A 219 -3.70 -25.94 4.63
C ASP A 219 -5.14 -26.43 4.51
N TYR A 220 -5.74 -26.31 3.32
CA TYR A 220 -7.08 -26.84 3.06
C TYR A 220 -7.14 -28.37 3.19
N VAL A 221 -6.10 -29.07 2.72
CA VAL A 221 -5.96 -30.54 2.90
C VAL A 221 -5.72 -30.91 4.38
N LEU A 222 -4.96 -30.12 5.13
CA LEU A 222 -4.79 -30.31 6.58
C LEU A 222 -6.12 -30.09 7.31
N LEU A 223 -6.85 -29.02 7.00
CA LEU A 223 -8.15 -28.69 7.59
C LEU A 223 -9.18 -29.80 7.31
N LEU A 224 -9.19 -30.36 6.09
CA LEU A 224 -10.02 -31.51 5.73
C LEU A 224 -9.61 -32.78 6.50
N LYS A 225 -8.31 -33.04 6.66
CA LYS A 225 -7.82 -34.17 7.47
C LYS A 225 -8.20 -34.02 8.95
N MET A 226 -8.06 -32.82 9.53
CA MET A 226 -8.48 -32.54 10.90
C MET A 226 -9.99 -32.71 11.08
N LYS A 227 -10.81 -32.15 10.18
CA LYS A 227 -12.28 -32.35 10.22
C LYS A 227 -12.64 -33.83 10.13
N LYS A 228 -11.96 -34.61 9.28
CA LYS A 228 -12.20 -36.05 9.15
C LYS A 228 -11.77 -36.83 10.40
N LEU A 229 -10.69 -36.44 11.07
CA LEU A 229 -10.26 -37.01 12.35
C LEU A 229 -11.27 -36.73 13.47
N VAL A 230 -11.77 -35.48 13.58
CA VAL A 230 -12.80 -35.11 14.56
C VAL A 230 -14.09 -35.90 14.35
N ILE A 231 -14.56 -36.03 13.09
CA ILE A 231 -15.77 -36.82 12.75
C ILE A 231 -15.59 -38.32 13.03
N LEU A 232 -14.36 -38.84 13.00
CA LEU A 232 -14.07 -40.26 13.34
C LEU A 232 -13.87 -40.49 14.85
N GLN A 233 -13.94 -39.44 15.68
CA GLN A 233 -13.82 -39.50 17.14
C GLN A 233 -15.14 -39.18 17.88
N THR A 234 -16.23 -38.97 17.13
CA THR A 234 -17.61 -38.75 17.61
C THR A 234 -18.54 -39.83 17.08
#